data_AF-A0AAW1A037-F1
#
_entry.id   AF-A0AAW1A037-F1
#
_cell.length_a   1.000
_cell.length_b   1.000
_cell.length_c   1.000
_cell.angle_alpha   90.00
_cell.angle_beta   90.00
_cell.angle_gamma   90.00
#
_symmetry.space_group_name_H-M   'P 1'
#
loop_
_entity.id
_entity.type
_entity.pdbx_description
1 polymer ?
#
loop_
_entity_poly.entity_id
_entity_poly.type
_entity_poly.pdbx_seq_one_letter_code
_entity_poly.pdbx_strand_id
1 'polypeptide(L)'
;MKNSDLKLNANTLIYNITLIIFMLMTIYKYQYGCICLQRFNVILCTLCVIISYVLSKVAHLDEIRHENTLNINSMQGLDYGSAMAYSYYYGYLRIILPSTGSLNKGLVEKLENIEDNHNIKISVHKLFILIPSSSYIPPDLKEASYQWMEGAMNSEEEERNRAGIKRRTYHNTVYKIYPNGQKLKTIPLYIMVEGATPLLTFHEVQKHAHNETDIYKKYGKEIILKFYEKLKELISNDTECADLCELIYYNDYDNGTKVNVAKVILSRLSQIQKMNSENFNNN
;
A
#
# COMPACT_ATOMS: atom_id res chain seq x y z
N MET A 1 11.12 -10.73 -20.23
CA MET A 1 12.49 -10.25 -20.57
C MET A 1 13.03 -10.76 -21.90
N LYS A 2 13.00 -12.05 -22.27
CA LYS A 2 13.63 -12.52 -23.54
C LYS A 2 13.03 -12.01 -24.87
N ASN A 3 11.74 -11.67 -24.92
CA ASN A 3 11.04 -11.34 -26.18
C ASN A 3 11.21 -9.87 -26.62
N SER A 4 11.40 -8.94 -25.68
CA SER A 4 11.62 -7.52 -25.97
C SER A 4 13.04 -7.28 -26.49
N ASP A 5 14.04 -7.92 -25.86
CA ASP A 5 15.44 -7.84 -26.30
C ASP A 5 15.64 -8.42 -27.72
N LEU A 6 14.90 -9.48 -28.07
CA LEU A 6 14.94 -10.06 -29.41
C LEU A 6 14.37 -9.12 -30.48
N LYS A 7 13.25 -8.45 -30.19
CA LYS A 7 12.62 -7.47 -31.11
C LYS A 7 13.49 -6.22 -31.29
N LEU A 8 14.15 -5.76 -30.23
CA LEU A 8 15.06 -4.62 -30.28
C LEU A 8 16.27 -4.91 -31.18
N ASN A 9 16.83 -6.12 -31.10
CA ASN A 9 17.92 -6.54 -31.99
C ASN A 9 17.47 -6.63 -33.45
N ALA A 10 16.26 -7.13 -33.72
CA ALA A 10 15.74 -7.21 -35.08
C ALA A 10 15.54 -5.83 -35.72
N ASN A 11 14.95 -4.87 -34.99
CA ASN A 11 14.72 -3.52 -35.50
C ASN A 11 16.04 -2.75 -35.72
N THR A 12 16.99 -2.92 -34.80
CA THR A 12 18.33 -2.31 -34.92
C THR A 12 19.10 -2.90 -36.11
N LEU A 13 18.98 -4.22 -36.33
CA LEU A 13 19.57 -4.90 -37.47
C LEU A 13 18.97 -4.42 -38.79
N ILE A 14 17.64 -4.31 -38.88
CA ILE A 14 16.94 -3.81 -40.08
C ILE A 14 17.36 -2.38 -40.41
N TYR A 15 17.48 -1.51 -39.40
CA TYR A 15 17.96 -0.14 -39.56
C TYR A 15 19.41 -0.08 -40.08
N ASN A 16 20.30 -0.90 -39.52
CA ASN A 16 21.69 -0.97 -39.97
C ASN A 16 21.79 -1.46 -41.42
N ILE A 17 21.00 -2.47 -41.81
CA ILE A 17 20.97 -2.99 -43.18
C ILE A 17 20.47 -1.92 -44.16
N THR A 18 19.40 -1.20 -43.80
CA THR A 18 18.86 -0.12 -44.65
C THR A 18 19.85 1.04 -44.81
N LEU A 19 20.61 1.38 -43.75
CA LEU A 19 21.68 2.38 -43.82
C LEU A 19 22.82 1.96 -44.77
N ILE A 20 23.23 0.69 -44.73
CA ILE A 20 24.29 0.16 -45.62
C ILE A 20 23.83 0.18 -47.08
N ILE A 21 22.60 -0.26 -47.37
CA ILE A 21 22.03 -0.22 -48.73
C ILE A 21 21.98 1.22 -49.24
N PHE A 22 21.61 2.17 -48.39
CA PHE A 22 21.59 3.60 -48.73
C PHE A 22 22.99 4.16 -49.06
N MET A 23 24.02 3.79 -48.29
CA MET A 23 25.41 4.17 -48.58
C MET A 23 25.89 3.59 -49.91
N LEU A 24 25.56 2.34 -50.23
CA LEU A 24 25.92 1.72 -51.50
C LEU A 24 25.23 2.40 -52.70
N MET A 25 23.95 2.77 -52.56
CA MET A 25 23.19 3.47 -53.61
C MET A 25 23.69 4.90 -53.87
N THR A 26 24.17 5.58 -52.83
CA THR A 26 24.77 6.92 -52.96
C THR A 26 26.14 6.88 -53.61
N ILE A 27 26.96 5.87 -53.30
CA ILE A 27 28.24 5.62 -53.98
C ILE A 27 28.02 5.25 -55.46
N TYR A 28 27.08 4.33 -55.75
CA TYR A 28 26.76 3.92 -57.12
C TYR A 28 26.31 5.08 -58.01
N LYS A 29 25.43 5.96 -57.49
CA LYS A 29 24.98 7.15 -58.24
C LYS A 29 26.06 8.23 -58.38
N TYR A 30 26.98 8.34 -57.42
CA TYR A 30 28.11 9.29 -57.47
C TYR A 30 29.02 9.01 -58.68
N GLN A 31 29.16 7.74 -59.06
CA GLN A 31 29.94 7.31 -60.22
C GLN A 31 29.35 7.76 -61.58
N TYR A 32 28.07 8.20 -61.62
CA TYR A 32 27.36 8.58 -62.85
C TYR A 32 26.98 10.09 -62.96
N GLY A 33 27.53 10.97 -62.12
CA GLY A 33 27.77 12.38 -62.49
C GLY A 33 26.67 13.46 -62.32
N CYS A 34 25.62 13.26 -61.51
CA CYS A 34 24.59 14.29 -61.26
C CYS A 34 24.81 15.10 -59.96
N ILE A 35 25.81 15.99 -59.94
CA ILE A 35 26.42 16.53 -58.70
C ILE A 35 25.51 17.45 -57.85
N CYS A 36 24.69 18.34 -58.44
CA CYS A 36 23.87 19.30 -57.65
C CYS A 36 22.59 18.69 -57.06
N LEU A 37 21.83 17.93 -57.85
CA LEU A 37 20.59 17.26 -57.40
C LEU A 37 20.89 16.18 -56.34
N GLN A 38 22.09 15.60 -56.38
CA GLN A 38 22.53 14.54 -55.47
C GLN A 38 22.97 15.08 -54.10
N ARG A 39 23.61 16.25 -54.02
CA ARG A 39 23.99 16.86 -52.72
C ARG A 39 22.79 17.20 -51.86
N PHE A 40 21.75 17.80 -52.44
CA PHE A 40 20.50 18.11 -51.73
C PHE A 40 19.77 16.84 -51.26
N ASN A 41 19.71 15.81 -52.11
CA ASN A 41 19.09 14.53 -51.74
C ASN A 41 19.83 13.80 -50.61
N VAL A 42 21.16 13.80 -50.62
CA VAL A 42 21.95 13.14 -49.55
C VAL A 42 21.75 13.85 -48.21
N ILE A 43 21.80 15.19 -48.18
CA ILE A 43 21.59 15.95 -46.95
C ILE A 43 20.17 15.71 -46.42
N LEU A 44 19.14 15.80 -47.28
CA LEU A 44 17.76 15.55 -46.89
C LEU A 44 17.55 14.13 -46.34
N CYS A 45 18.11 13.12 -47.00
CA CYS A 45 18.02 11.74 -46.51
C CYS A 45 18.78 11.54 -45.18
N THR A 46 19.95 12.13 -45.00
CA THR A 46 20.68 12.05 -43.72
C THR A 46 19.90 12.70 -42.57
N LEU A 47 19.23 13.83 -42.83
CA LEU A 47 18.34 14.47 -41.87
C LEU A 47 17.12 13.58 -41.54
N CYS A 48 16.50 12.96 -42.54
CA CYS A 48 15.39 12.02 -42.31
C CYS A 48 15.80 10.81 -41.47
N VAL A 49 17.00 10.28 -41.69
CA VAL A 49 17.56 9.15 -40.92
C VAL A 49 17.80 9.55 -39.46
N ILE A 50 18.38 10.74 -39.22
CA ILE A 50 18.57 11.28 -37.87
C ILE A 50 17.24 11.49 -37.16
N ILE A 51 16.25 12.09 -37.84
CA ILE A 51 14.90 12.32 -37.29
C ILE A 51 14.24 10.97 -36.97
N SER A 52 14.33 9.98 -37.85
CA SER A 52 13.78 8.64 -37.61
C SER A 52 14.44 7.95 -36.41
N TYR A 53 15.76 8.08 -36.26
CA TYR A 53 16.48 7.56 -35.09
C TYR A 53 16.04 8.22 -33.79
N VAL A 54 15.91 9.56 -33.78
CA VAL A 54 15.43 10.32 -32.63
C VAL A 54 14.00 9.92 -32.28
N LEU A 55 13.11 9.82 -33.26
CA LEU A 55 11.72 9.36 -33.06
C LEU A 55 11.65 7.94 -32.51
N SER A 56 12.49 7.03 -33.01
CA SER A 56 12.58 5.66 -32.49
C SER A 56 13.06 5.62 -31.04
N LYS A 57 14.04 6.45 -30.68
CA LYS A 57 14.49 6.60 -29.29
C LYS A 57 13.42 7.18 -28.38
N VAL A 58 12.68 8.19 -28.83
CA VAL A 58 11.57 8.79 -28.07
C VAL A 58 10.44 7.77 -27.87
N ALA A 59 10.04 7.04 -28.93
CA ALA A 59 9.01 6.01 -28.84
C ALA A 59 9.41 4.87 -27.90
N HIS A 60 10.68 4.44 -27.92
CA HIS A 60 11.19 3.42 -27.01
C HIS A 60 11.23 3.89 -25.56
N LEU A 61 11.59 5.16 -25.31
CA LEU A 61 11.51 5.75 -23.97
C LEU A 61 10.07 5.83 -23.48
N ASP A 62 9.11 6.09 -24.37
CA ASP A 62 7.69 6.13 -24.03
C ASP A 62 7.12 4.72 -23.78
N GLU A 63 7.55 3.71 -24.55
CA GLU A 63 7.20 2.30 -24.32
C GLU A 63 7.78 1.78 -23.00
N ILE A 64 9.06 2.08 -22.69
CA ILE A 64 9.67 1.79 -21.39
C ILE A 64 8.90 2.49 -20.27
N ARG A 65 8.50 3.75 -20.47
CA ARG A 65 7.74 4.51 -19.48
C ARG A 65 6.38 3.85 -19.25
N HIS A 66 5.71 3.40 -20.31
CA HIS A 66 4.41 2.77 -20.23
C HIS A 66 4.44 1.36 -19.62
N GLU A 67 5.47 0.55 -19.92
CA GLU A 67 5.69 -0.77 -19.31
C GLU A 67 6.10 -0.66 -17.82
N ASN A 68 6.75 0.45 -17.44
CA ASN A 68 7.12 0.73 -16.05
C ASN A 68 5.99 1.29 -15.18
N THR A 69 4.88 1.71 -15.78
CA THR A 69 3.67 2.08 -15.06
C THR A 69 2.59 1.04 -15.35
N LEU A 70 2.56 -0.05 -14.58
CA LEU A 70 1.26 -0.66 -14.24
C LEU A 70 0.45 0.49 -13.63
N ASN A 71 -0.45 1.09 -14.41
CA ASN A 71 -1.26 2.19 -13.93
C ASN A 71 -2.34 1.57 -13.04
N ILE A 72 -2.04 1.39 -11.76
CA ILE A 72 -3.00 0.80 -10.82
C ILE A 72 -4.31 1.60 -10.84
N ASN A 73 -4.23 2.91 -11.09
CA ASN A 73 -5.42 3.76 -11.24
C ASN A 73 -6.28 3.41 -12.47
N SER A 74 -5.72 2.85 -13.53
CA SER A 74 -6.51 2.41 -14.69
C SER A 74 -7.32 1.14 -14.42
N MET A 75 -7.06 0.44 -13.31
CA MET A 75 -7.82 -0.75 -12.92
C MET A 75 -9.18 -0.44 -12.29
N GLN A 76 -9.52 0.85 -12.08
CA GLN A 76 -10.83 1.31 -11.60
C GLN A 76 -11.32 0.58 -10.32
N GLY A 77 -10.39 0.28 -9.39
CA GLY A 77 -10.70 -0.38 -8.12
C GLY A 77 -10.69 -1.92 -8.16
N LEU A 78 -10.32 -2.52 -9.29
CA LEU A 78 -10.05 -3.96 -9.40
C LEU A 78 -8.58 -4.32 -9.12
N ASP A 79 -7.80 -3.38 -8.59
CA ASP A 79 -6.43 -3.61 -8.17
C ASP A 79 -6.34 -4.39 -6.86
N TYR A 80 -5.16 -4.97 -6.61
CA TYR A 80 -4.90 -5.78 -5.43
C TYR A 80 -5.13 -5.02 -4.11
N GLY A 81 -4.76 -3.73 -4.05
CA GLY A 81 -4.94 -2.89 -2.86
C GLY A 81 -6.41 -2.66 -2.55
N SER A 82 -7.19 -2.30 -3.56
CA SER A 82 -8.65 -2.15 -3.45
C SER A 82 -9.33 -3.46 -3.06
N ALA A 83 -8.95 -4.59 -3.68
CA ALA A 83 -9.50 -5.90 -3.35
C ALA A 83 -9.22 -6.31 -1.88
N MET A 84 -8.00 -6.04 -1.38
CA MET A 84 -7.67 -6.24 0.05
C MET A 84 -8.57 -5.40 0.96
N ALA A 85 -8.80 -4.13 0.60
CA ALA A 85 -9.64 -3.23 1.39
C ALA A 85 -11.09 -3.72 1.45
N TYR A 86 -11.68 -4.11 0.32
CA TYR A 86 -13.02 -4.69 0.27
C TYR A 86 -13.16 -5.96 1.11
N SER A 87 -12.17 -6.87 0.98
CA SER A 87 -12.15 -8.12 1.72
C SER A 87 -12.09 -7.88 3.24
N TYR A 88 -11.22 -6.99 3.69
CA TYR A 88 -11.09 -6.66 5.11
C TYR A 88 -12.30 -5.91 5.66
N TYR A 89 -12.85 -4.97 4.88
CA TYR A 89 -14.02 -4.21 5.30
C TYR A 89 -15.26 -5.08 5.46
N TYR A 90 -15.70 -5.75 4.39
CA TYR A 90 -16.92 -6.57 4.40
C TYR A 90 -16.75 -7.94 5.04
N GLY A 91 -15.52 -8.45 5.06
CA GLY A 91 -15.17 -9.72 5.67
C GLY A 91 -14.91 -9.64 7.17
N TYR A 92 -14.65 -8.43 7.71
CA TYR A 92 -14.26 -8.26 9.10
C TYR A 92 -14.78 -6.96 9.74
N LEU A 93 -14.33 -5.78 9.33
CA LEU A 93 -14.61 -4.54 10.08
C LEU A 93 -16.11 -4.23 10.21
N ARG A 94 -16.87 -4.35 9.11
CA ARG A 94 -18.33 -4.12 9.11
C ARG A 94 -19.09 -5.14 9.98
N ILE A 95 -18.46 -6.25 10.34
CA ILE A 95 -19.05 -7.26 11.22
C ILE A 95 -18.84 -6.87 12.67
N ILE A 96 -17.63 -6.47 13.04
CA ILE A 96 -17.20 -6.35 14.45
C ILE A 96 -17.33 -4.95 15.05
N LEU A 97 -17.35 -3.90 14.21
CA LEU A 97 -17.37 -2.52 14.66
C LEU A 97 -18.78 -2.08 15.09
N PRO A 98 -19.80 -2.08 14.20
CA PRO A 98 -21.11 -1.55 14.54
C PRO A 98 -21.87 -2.46 15.50
N SER A 99 -22.79 -1.89 16.28
CA SER A 99 -23.78 -2.68 17.02
C SER A 99 -24.82 -3.21 16.03
N THR A 100 -25.10 -4.52 16.07
CA THR A 100 -26.20 -5.10 15.28
C THR A 100 -27.47 -5.29 16.13
N GLY A 101 -27.72 -4.36 17.06
CA GLY A 101 -28.83 -4.43 18.02
C GLY A 101 -28.52 -5.29 19.25
N SER A 102 -29.57 -5.73 19.96
CA SER A 102 -29.47 -6.36 21.30
C SER A 102 -28.69 -7.68 21.36
N LEU A 103 -28.48 -8.34 20.23
CA LEU A 103 -27.80 -9.64 20.18
C LEU A 103 -26.27 -9.54 20.11
N ASN A 104 -25.72 -8.46 19.55
CA ASN A 104 -24.26 -8.33 19.40
C ASN A 104 -23.83 -6.90 19.71
N LYS A 105 -23.02 -6.79 20.75
CA LYS A 105 -22.47 -5.53 21.24
C LYS A 105 -21.56 -4.90 20.19
N GLY A 106 -21.70 -3.59 20.01
CA GLY A 106 -20.77 -2.82 19.16
C GLY A 106 -19.41 -2.67 19.84
N LEU A 107 -18.45 -2.11 19.11
CA LEU A 107 -17.10 -1.86 19.64
C LEU A 107 -17.11 -1.05 20.95
N VAL A 108 -17.86 0.06 20.98
CA VAL A 108 -17.89 0.97 22.13
C VAL A 108 -18.39 0.26 23.39
N GLU A 109 -19.51 -0.45 23.28
CA GLU A 109 -20.08 -1.22 24.39
C GLU A 109 -19.14 -2.32 24.88
N LYS A 110 -18.42 -3.01 23.97
CA LYS A 110 -17.38 -3.99 24.35
C LYS A 110 -16.25 -3.34 25.14
N LEU A 111 -15.82 -2.13 24.76
CA LEU A 111 -14.77 -1.41 25.45
C LEU A 111 -15.22 -0.90 26.82
N GLU A 112 -16.45 -0.38 26.95
CA GLU A 112 -17.04 0.04 28.22
C GLU A 112 -17.14 -1.14 29.20
N ASN A 113 -17.57 -2.33 28.74
CA ASN A 113 -17.59 -3.52 29.60
C ASN A 113 -16.20 -3.94 30.07
N ILE A 114 -15.15 -3.75 29.25
CA ILE A 114 -13.78 -4.03 29.67
C ILE A 114 -13.34 -3.04 30.75
N GLU A 115 -13.66 -1.75 30.59
CA GLU A 115 -13.37 -0.72 31.59
C GLU A 115 -14.01 -1.06 32.93
N ASP A 116 -15.29 -1.43 32.93
CA ASP A 116 -16.05 -1.80 34.12
C ASP A 116 -15.53 -3.09 34.78
N ASN A 117 -15.32 -4.15 33.99
CA ASN A 117 -14.90 -5.46 34.51
C ASN A 117 -13.48 -5.46 35.08
N HIS A 118 -12.59 -4.63 34.52
CA HIS A 118 -11.18 -4.57 34.91
C HIS A 118 -10.82 -3.33 35.73
N ASN A 119 -11.77 -2.41 35.94
CA ASN A 119 -11.56 -1.12 36.60
C ASN A 119 -10.38 -0.34 35.99
N ILE A 120 -10.39 -0.23 34.65
CA ILE A 120 -9.39 0.51 33.86
C ILE A 120 -10.07 1.60 33.04
N LYS A 121 -9.27 2.48 32.43
CA LYS A 121 -9.75 3.45 31.44
C LYS A 121 -9.01 3.28 30.12
N ILE A 122 -9.77 3.12 29.05
CA ILE A 122 -9.31 3.04 27.68
C ILE A 122 -9.18 4.47 27.14
N SER A 123 -8.07 4.72 26.44
CA SER A 123 -7.70 6.10 26.08
C SER A 123 -8.65 6.73 25.06
N VAL A 124 -9.16 5.91 24.14
CA VAL A 124 -10.08 6.28 23.06
C VAL A 124 -10.92 5.05 22.73
N HIS A 125 -12.25 5.19 22.64
CA HIS A 125 -13.17 4.11 22.26
C HIS A 125 -13.18 3.83 20.75
N LYS A 126 -12.01 3.54 20.17
CA LYS A 126 -11.81 3.23 18.74
C LYS A 126 -10.84 2.06 18.56
N LEU A 127 -11.01 1.30 17.49
CA LEU A 127 -10.05 0.30 17.03
C LEU A 127 -8.94 0.97 16.22
N PHE A 128 -7.70 0.90 16.69
CA PHE A 128 -6.55 1.42 15.97
C PHE A 128 -6.02 0.35 15.01
N ILE A 129 -5.94 0.67 13.71
CA ILE A 129 -5.51 -0.26 12.67
C ILE A 129 -4.17 0.22 12.10
N LEU A 130 -3.13 -0.57 12.33
CA LEU A 130 -1.75 -0.28 11.93
C LEU A 130 -1.50 -0.74 10.50
N ILE A 131 -1.01 0.19 9.66
CA ILE A 131 -0.73 -0.02 8.24
C ILE A 131 0.74 0.38 7.97
N PRO A 132 1.71 -0.54 8.21
CA PRO A 132 3.12 -0.28 7.97
C PRO A 132 3.45 -0.21 6.48
N SER A 133 4.37 0.67 6.10
CA SER A 133 4.81 0.85 4.71
C SER A 133 5.51 -0.37 4.12
N SER A 134 6.08 -1.26 4.95
CA SER A 134 6.70 -2.51 4.54
C SER A 134 5.73 -3.69 4.38
N SER A 135 4.43 -3.46 4.63
CA SER A 135 3.34 -4.44 4.81
C SER A 135 3.49 -5.42 5.98
N TYR A 136 4.63 -5.43 6.69
CA TYR A 136 4.86 -6.38 7.76
C TYR A 136 4.58 -5.79 9.15
N ILE A 137 3.80 -6.52 9.93
CA ILE A 137 3.64 -6.32 11.36
C ILE A 137 3.80 -7.66 12.07
N PRO A 138 4.61 -7.75 13.15
CA PRO A 138 4.77 -9.00 13.88
C PRO A 138 3.47 -9.40 14.59
N PRO A 139 3.30 -10.70 14.91
CA PRO A 139 2.12 -11.20 15.60
C PRO A 139 1.97 -10.63 17.02
N ASP A 140 3.07 -10.28 17.68
CA ASP A 140 3.07 -9.60 18.97
C ASP A 140 3.62 -8.17 18.85
N LEU A 141 2.78 -7.18 19.19
CA LEU A 141 3.17 -5.76 19.19
C LEU A 141 4.26 -5.44 20.22
N LYS A 142 4.48 -6.30 21.21
CA LYS A 142 5.61 -6.20 22.14
C LYS A 142 6.96 -6.17 21.40
N GLU A 143 7.08 -6.91 20.30
CA GLU A 143 8.29 -6.95 19.47
C GLU A 143 8.48 -5.65 18.69
N ALA A 144 7.43 -5.17 18.02
CA ALA A 144 7.47 -3.93 17.24
C ALA A 144 7.59 -2.66 18.12
N SER A 145 7.28 -2.78 19.41
CA SER A 145 7.30 -1.67 20.36
C SER A 145 8.55 -1.63 21.23
N TYR A 146 9.52 -2.53 21.03
CA TYR A 146 10.69 -2.66 21.91
C TYR A 146 10.29 -2.84 23.38
N GLN A 147 9.31 -3.71 23.65
CA GLN A 147 8.74 -3.98 24.97
C GLN A 147 7.97 -2.80 25.61
N TRP A 148 7.60 -1.77 24.83
CA TRP A 148 6.77 -0.66 25.33
C TRP A 148 5.28 -1.01 25.36
N MET A 149 4.90 -2.12 24.75
CA MET A 149 3.52 -2.61 24.75
C MET A 149 3.47 -4.03 25.26
N GLU A 150 2.35 -4.39 25.87
CA GLU A 150 2.03 -5.76 26.24
C GLU A 150 0.52 -5.99 26.03
N GLY A 151 0.17 -7.16 25.50
CA GLY A 151 -1.22 -7.59 25.43
C GLY A 151 -1.78 -7.71 26.85
N ALA A 152 -2.99 -7.19 27.06
CA ALA A 152 -3.53 -7.05 28.40
C ALA A 152 -4.84 -7.85 28.59
N MET A 153 -5.83 -7.68 27.72
CA MET A 153 -7.05 -8.50 27.73
C MET A 153 -7.72 -8.52 26.35
N ASN A 154 -8.57 -9.52 26.12
CA ASN A 154 -9.39 -9.58 24.91
C ASN A 154 -10.80 -9.02 25.18
N SER A 155 -11.45 -8.52 24.14
CA SER A 155 -12.87 -8.20 24.18
C SER A 155 -13.72 -9.46 24.31
N GLU A 156 -14.99 -9.27 24.69
CA GLU A 156 -16.01 -10.30 24.55
C GLU A 156 -16.02 -10.86 23.11
N GLU A 157 -16.14 -12.18 22.98
CA GLU A 157 -16.21 -12.84 21.68
C GLU A 157 -17.55 -12.55 21.01
N GLU A 158 -17.50 -12.22 19.72
CA GLU A 158 -18.67 -12.12 18.87
C GLU A 158 -18.79 -13.37 17.99
N GLU A 159 -19.87 -14.12 18.13
CA GLU A 159 -20.13 -15.33 17.33
C GLU A 159 -21.02 -15.02 16.13
N ARG A 160 -20.58 -15.38 14.92
CA ARG A 160 -21.38 -15.29 13.70
C ARG A 160 -21.35 -16.59 12.89
N ASN A 161 -22.45 -16.90 12.22
CA ASN A 161 -22.47 -17.93 11.18
C ASN A 161 -22.01 -17.30 9.86
N ARG A 162 -20.93 -17.80 9.25
CA ARG A 162 -20.32 -17.20 8.04
C ARG A 162 -19.79 -18.27 7.11
N ALA A 163 -20.13 -18.19 5.81
CA ALA A 163 -19.60 -19.06 4.76
C ALA A 163 -19.61 -20.56 5.10
N GLY A 164 -20.73 -21.06 5.67
CA GLY A 164 -20.86 -22.46 6.10
C GLY A 164 -20.26 -22.80 7.47
N ILE A 165 -19.49 -21.89 8.07
CA ILE A 165 -18.94 -22.04 9.43
C ILE A 165 -19.98 -21.56 10.44
N LYS A 166 -20.40 -22.45 11.33
CA LYS A 166 -21.24 -22.10 12.48
C LYS A 166 -20.38 -21.55 13.62
N ARG A 167 -20.90 -20.55 14.33
CA ARG A 167 -20.27 -19.98 15.54
C ARG A 167 -18.81 -19.56 15.33
N ARG A 168 -18.53 -18.90 14.20
CA ARG A 168 -17.21 -18.28 13.98
C ARG A 168 -17.05 -17.12 14.96
N THR A 169 -16.00 -17.17 15.78
CA THR A 169 -15.72 -16.15 16.79
C THR A 169 -14.83 -15.05 16.23
N TYR A 170 -15.08 -13.83 16.71
CA TYR A 170 -14.25 -12.66 16.50
C TYR A 170 -13.97 -12.00 17.84
N HIS A 171 -12.75 -11.55 18.06
CA HIS A 171 -12.37 -10.75 19.21
C HIS A 171 -11.26 -9.78 18.82
N ASN A 172 -11.07 -8.76 19.64
CA ASN A 172 -9.96 -7.82 19.54
C ASN A 172 -9.19 -7.81 20.86
N THR A 173 -7.95 -7.33 20.83
CA THR A 173 -7.09 -7.27 22.02
C THR A 173 -6.86 -5.82 22.44
N VAL A 174 -7.05 -5.56 23.73
CA VAL A 174 -6.61 -4.33 24.39
C VAL A 174 -5.16 -4.51 24.84
N TYR A 175 -4.33 -3.55 24.48
CA TYR A 175 -2.92 -3.48 24.86
C TYR A 175 -2.71 -2.41 25.92
N LYS A 176 -1.76 -2.68 26.80
CA LYS A 176 -1.10 -1.62 27.58
C LYS A 176 -0.01 -1.00 26.75
N ILE A 177 0.13 0.31 26.83
CA ILE A 177 1.23 1.07 26.23
C ILE A 177 1.88 1.96 27.29
N TYR A 178 3.20 1.83 27.43
CA TYR A 178 4.00 2.57 28.40
C TYR A 178 4.66 3.80 27.72
N PRO A 179 4.21 5.04 27.98
CA PRO A 179 4.64 6.21 27.20
C PRO A 179 6.14 6.52 27.19
N ASN A 180 6.86 6.04 28.21
CA ASN A 180 8.30 6.23 28.38
C ASN A 180 9.06 4.90 28.47
N GLY A 181 8.49 3.84 27.88
CA GLY A 181 8.94 2.46 28.03
C GLY A 181 8.59 1.85 29.37
N GLN A 182 8.87 0.55 29.51
CA GLN A 182 8.55 -0.22 30.70
C GLN A 182 9.55 0.10 31.83
N LYS A 183 9.31 1.20 32.55
CA LYS A 183 10.07 1.61 33.74
C LYS A 183 9.21 1.41 35.00
N LEU A 184 9.86 1.09 36.11
CA LEU A 184 9.23 1.04 37.44
C LEU A 184 8.38 2.29 37.68
N LYS A 185 7.10 2.10 38.03
CA LYS A 185 6.09 3.15 38.32
C LYS A 185 5.49 3.90 37.11
N THR A 186 5.70 3.45 35.87
CA THR A 186 4.98 4.03 34.73
C THR A 186 3.56 3.49 34.68
N ILE A 187 2.57 4.37 34.74
CA ILE A 187 1.15 4.00 34.55
C ILE A 187 0.95 3.76 33.04
N PRO A 188 0.49 2.56 32.64
CA PRO A 188 0.20 2.31 31.24
C PRO A 188 -1.08 3.03 30.81
N LEU A 189 -1.14 3.39 29.54
CA LEU A 189 -2.41 3.69 28.87
C LEU A 189 -2.97 2.39 28.28
N TYR A 190 -4.29 2.31 28.14
CA TYR A 190 -4.97 1.18 27.51
C TYR A 190 -5.54 1.59 26.16
N ILE A 191 -5.36 0.73 25.15
CA ILE A 191 -5.83 0.98 23.79
C ILE A 191 -6.12 -0.33 23.07
N MET A 192 -7.19 -0.35 22.27
CA MET A 192 -7.46 -1.46 21.36
C MET A 192 -6.78 -1.21 20.01
N VAL A 193 -5.88 -2.11 19.62
CA VAL A 193 -5.04 -1.92 18.43
C VAL A 193 -4.69 -3.25 17.78
N GLU A 194 -4.66 -3.27 16.46
CA GLU A 194 -4.25 -4.42 15.67
C GLU A 194 -3.51 -4.01 14.38
N GLY A 195 -2.86 -4.98 13.75
CA GLY A 195 -2.35 -4.84 12.40
C GLY A 195 -3.41 -5.15 11.35
N ALA A 196 -3.39 -4.45 10.22
CA ALA A 196 -4.22 -4.82 9.08
C ALA A 196 -3.79 -6.18 8.51
N THR A 197 -4.49 -7.25 8.87
CA THR A 197 -4.19 -8.63 8.48
C THR A 197 -3.96 -8.87 6.97
N PRO A 198 -4.69 -8.20 6.03
CA PRO A 198 -4.40 -8.36 4.60
C PRO A 198 -2.95 -8.01 4.21
N LEU A 199 -2.32 -7.09 4.93
CA LEU A 199 -0.93 -6.71 4.67
C LEU A 199 0.04 -7.84 5.00
N LEU A 200 -0.26 -8.67 6.01
CA LEU A 200 0.53 -9.85 6.29
C LEU A 200 0.42 -10.86 5.13
N THR A 201 -0.78 -11.10 4.62
CA THR A 201 -0.94 -11.94 3.42
C THR A 201 -0.17 -11.37 2.23
N PHE A 202 -0.23 -10.06 2.01
CA PHE A 202 0.53 -9.39 0.96
C PHE A 202 2.04 -9.52 1.16
N HIS A 203 2.51 -9.39 2.41
CA HIS A 203 3.90 -9.59 2.78
C HIS A 203 4.39 -11.01 2.45
N GLU A 204 3.58 -12.03 2.74
CA GLU A 204 3.90 -13.41 2.42
C GLU A 204 3.98 -13.64 0.90
N VAL A 205 3.11 -13.01 0.11
CA VAL A 205 3.19 -13.04 -1.37
C VAL A 205 4.49 -12.43 -1.87
N GLN A 206 4.98 -11.36 -1.24
CA GLN A 206 6.26 -10.73 -1.59
C GLN A 206 7.48 -11.59 -1.16
N LYS A 207 7.34 -12.44 -0.14
CA LYS A 207 8.43 -13.29 0.36
C LYS A 207 8.60 -14.58 -0.42
N HIS A 208 7.49 -15.20 -0.85
CA HIS A 208 7.53 -16.49 -1.51
C HIS A 208 7.82 -16.34 -3.02
N ALA A 209 8.74 -17.16 -3.53
CA ALA A 209 9.27 -17.06 -4.89
C ALA A 209 8.28 -17.58 -5.94
N HIS A 210 7.29 -16.76 -6.28
CA HIS A 210 6.40 -16.93 -7.43
C HIS A 210 6.89 -16.09 -8.62
N ASN A 211 6.37 -16.34 -9.82
CA ASN A 211 6.78 -15.64 -11.04
C ASN A 211 6.57 -14.11 -10.95
N GLU A 212 5.58 -13.69 -10.17
CA GLU A 212 5.14 -12.30 -10.01
C GLU A 212 5.79 -11.57 -8.83
N THR A 213 6.65 -12.24 -8.05
CA THR A 213 7.22 -11.71 -6.79
C THR A 213 7.90 -10.35 -6.98
N ASP A 214 8.71 -10.22 -8.02
CA ASP A 214 9.43 -8.97 -8.30
C ASP A 214 8.48 -7.84 -8.69
N ILE A 215 7.35 -8.16 -9.30
CA ILE A 215 6.28 -7.20 -9.63
C ILE A 215 5.62 -6.73 -8.32
N TYR A 216 5.25 -7.64 -7.43
CA TYR A 216 4.66 -7.29 -6.13
C TYR A 216 5.61 -6.46 -5.24
N LYS A 217 6.92 -6.71 -5.30
CA LYS A 217 7.92 -5.88 -4.61
C LYS A 217 8.03 -4.50 -5.25
N LYS A 218 8.10 -4.43 -6.58
CA LYS A 218 8.21 -3.18 -7.34
C LYS A 218 7.03 -2.24 -7.06
N TYR A 219 5.80 -2.75 -7.06
CA TYR A 219 4.59 -1.95 -6.88
C TYR A 219 4.04 -1.96 -5.44
N GLY A 220 4.76 -2.55 -4.48
CA GLY A 220 4.25 -2.79 -3.13
C GLY A 220 3.80 -1.52 -2.41
N LYS A 221 4.55 -0.42 -2.53
CA LYS A 221 4.18 0.86 -1.93
C LYS A 221 2.87 1.41 -2.48
N GLU A 222 2.66 1.30 -3.79
CA GLU A 222 1.44 1.80 -4.46
C GLU A 222 0.24 0.93 -4.08
N ILE A 223 0.40 -0.39 -4.02
CA ILE A 223 -0.64 -1.34 -3.59
C ILE A 223 -1.06 -1.05 -2.13
N ILE A 224 -0.11 -0.84 -1.22
CA ILE A 224 -0.40 -0.53 0.19
C ILE A 224 -1.10 0.83 0.32
N LEU A 225 -0.67 1.84 -0.45
CA LEU A 225 -1.32 3.14 -0.46
C LEU A 225 -2.77 3.02 -0.97
N LYS A 226 -3.01 2.26 -2.04
CA LYS A 226 -4.35 1.99 -2.56
C LYS A 226 -5.23 1.26 -1.57
N PHE A 227 -4.68 0.29 -0.85
CA PHE A 227 -5.36 -0.36 0.27
C PHE A 227 -5.79 0.66 1.34
N TYR A 228 -4.87 1.52 1.79
CA TYR A 228 -5.16 2.55 2.79
C TYR A 228 -6.25 3.53 2.31
N GLU A 229 -6.10 4.08 1.11
CA GLU A 229 -7.04 5.02 0.51
C GLU A 229 -8.44 4.42 0.38
N LYS A 230 -8.53 3.20 -0.19
CA LYS A 230 -9.80 2.52 -0.39
C LYS A 230 -10.45 2.13 0.94
N LEU A 231 -9.69 1.65 1.91
CA LEU A 231 -10.23 1.30 3.23
C LEU A 231 -10.76 2.53 3.96
N LYS A 232 -10.03 3.65 3.90
CA LYS A 232 -10.47 4.93 4.46
C LYS A 232 -11.78 5.40 3.83
N GLU A 233 -11.88 5.34 2.50
CA GLU A 233 -13.10 5.66 1.77
C GLU A 233 -14.30 4.81 2.23
N LEU A 234 -14.13 3.48 2.29
CA LEU A 234 -15.17 2.55 2.71
C LEU A 234 -15.70 2.87 4.12
N ILE A 235 -14.79 3.10 5.07
CA ILE A 235 -15.14 3.47 6.45
C ILE A 235 -15.85 4.82 6.50
N SER A 236 -15.34 5.83 5.80
CA SER A 236 -15.93 7.18 5.82
C SER A 236 -17.33 7.24 5.19
N ASN A 237 -17.63 6.33 4.27
CA ASN A 237 -18.92 6.25 3.59
C ASN A 237 -19.97 5.44 4.37
N ASP A 238 -19.58 4.75 5.45
CA ASP A 238 -20.48 3.97 6.30
C ASP A 238 -20.63 4.65 7.66
N THR A 239 -21.79 5.27 7.89
CA THR A 239 -22.07 6.04 9.10
C THR A 239 -22.01 5.20 10.38
N GLU A 240 -22.22 3.88 10.29
CA GLU A 240 -22.15 3.01 11.46
C GLU A 240 -20.70 2.66 11.84
N CYS A 241 -19.74 2.86 10.92
CA CYS A 241 -18.32 2.53 11.12
C CYS A 241 -17.40 3.75 11.19
N ALA A 242 -17.80 4.89 10.63
CA ALA A 242 -16.93 6.05 10.34
C ALA A 242 -16.13 6.56 11.55
N ASP A 243 -16.70 6.51 12.76
CA ASP A 243 -16.04 7.00 13.98
C ASP A 243 -15.52 5.90 14.90
N LEU A 244 -15.63 4.61 14.50
CA LEU A 244 -15.28 3.47 15.36
C LEU A 244 -13.85 2.96 15.18
N CYS A 245 -13.12 3.43 14.18
CA CYS A 245 -11.75 3.01 13.95
C CYS A 245 -10.84 4.16 13.51
N GLU A 246 -9.55 3.99 13.75
CA GLU A 246 -8.50 4.96 13.42
C GLU A 246 -7.43 4.25 12.58
N LEU A 247 -7.31 4.65 11.31
CA LEU A 247 -6.30 4.10 10.40
C LEU A 247 -4.96 4.83 10.55
N ILE A 248 -3.90 4.09 10.87
CA ILE A 248 -2.55 4.63 11.04
C ILE A 248 -1.63 4.06 9.97
N TYR A 249 -1.51 4.80 8.86
CA TYR A 249 -0.44 4.59 7.90
C TYR A 249 0.87 5.21 8.42
N TYR A 250 1.96 4.45 8.41
CA TYR A 250 3.27 4.94 8.86
C TYR A 250 4.43 4.28 8.12
N ASN A 251 5.53 5.01 7.98
CA ASN A 251 6.80 4.44 7.60
C ASN A 251 7.41 3.74 8.82
N ASP A 252 7.57 2.43 8.72
CA ASP A 252 8.06 1.57 9.78
C ASP A 252 9.60 1.48 9.81
N TYR A 253 10.29 2.25 8.96
CA TYR A 253 11.74 2.44 8.97
C TYR A 253 12.12 3.92 8.94
N ASP A 254 12.98 4.34 9.86
CA ASP A 254 13.62 5.65 9.88
C ASP A 254 15.13 5.47 9.74
N ASN A 255 15.70 5.94 8.63
CA ASN A 255 17.13 5.79 8.30
C ASN A 255 17.65 4.34 8.46
N GLY A 256 16.85 3.35 8.07
CA GLY A 256 17.18 1.92 8.15
C GLY A 256 16.93 1.27 9.52
N THR A 257 16.56 2.06 10.54
CA THR A 257 16.17 1.57 11.86
C THR A 257 14.67 1.38 11.94
N LYS A 258 14.20 0.26 12.48
CA LYS A 258 12.76 0.01 12.63
C LYS A 258 12.15 1.00 13.62
N VAL A 259 11.01 1.58 13.26
CA VAL A 259 10.30 2.55 14.11
C VAL A 259 9.61 1.81 15.25
N ASN A 260 9.70 2.37 16.46
CA ASN A 260 8.94 1.87 17.61
C ASN A 260 7.44 2.18 17.44
N VAL A 261 6.63 1.15 17.25
CA VAL A 261 5.19 1.29 17.00
C VAL A 261 4.44 1.96 18.16
N ALA A 262 4.92 1.82 19.41
CA ALA A 262 4.31 2.50 20.55
C ALA A 262 4.38 4.02 20.38
N LYS A 263 5.51 4.55 19.90
CA LYS A 263 5.64 5.99 19.65
C LYS A 263 4.70 6.48 18.56
N VAL A 264 4.47 5.66 17.53
CA VAL A 264 3.51 5.96 16.47
C VAL A 264 2.09 6.09 17.03
N ILE A 265 1.67 5.13 17.86
CA ILE A 265 0.36 5.12 18.51
C ILE A 265 0.21 6.31 19.47
N LEU A 266 1.20 6.57 20.33
CA LEU A 266 1.18 7.68 21.29
C LEU A 266 1.11 9.04 20.60
N SER A 267 1.81 9.20 19.47
CA SER A 267 1.74 10.40 18.65
C SER A 267 0.32 10.60 18.10
N ARG A 268 -0.31 9.55 17.58
CA ARG A 268 -1.68 9.62 17.07
C ARG A 268 -2.69 9.90 18.18
N LEU A 269 -2.57 9.24 19.34
CA LEU A 269 -3.40 9.52 20.52
C LEU A 269 -3.32 11.00 20.92
N SER A 270 -2.12 11.56 20.97
CA SER A 270 -1.90 12.97 21.31
C SER A 270 -2.56 13.91 20.30
N GLN A 271 -2.55 13.57 19.00
CA GLN A 271 -3.22 14.34 17.96
C GLN A 271 -4.75 14.31 18.13
N ILE A 272 -5.32 13.14 18.40
CA ILE A 272 -6.77 12.99 18.64
C ILE A 272 -7.22 13.80 19.86
N GLN A 273 -6.48 13.71 20.96
CA GLN A 273 -6.78 14.47 22.17
C GLN A 273 -6.75 15.99 21.94
N LYS A 274 -5.78 16.48 21.16
CA LYS A 274 -5.70 17.90 20.76
C LYS A 274 -6.90 18.34 19.92
N MET A 275 -7.24 17.58 18.87
CA MET A 275 -8.40 17.86 18.02
C MET A 275 -9.70 17.90 18.83
N ASN A 276 -9.87 16.97 19.77
CA ASN A 276 -11.04 16.96 20.66
C ASN A 276 -11.08 18.21 21.56
N SER A 277 -9.94 18.63 22.13
CA SER A 277 -9.90 19.83 22.97
C SER A 277 -10.17 21.13 22.19
N GLU A 278 -9.71 21.23 20.94
CA GLU A 278 -9.98 22.38 20.08
C GLU A 278 -11.47 22.45 19.69
N ASN A 279 -12.09 21.31 19.38
CA ASN A 279 -13.52 21.26 19.09
C ASN A 279 -14.39 21.64 20.29
N PHE A 280 -13.97 21.30 21.51
CA PHE A 280 -14.66 21.72 22.74
C PHE A 280 -14.54 23.21 23.04
N ASN A 281 -13.42 23.85 22.66
CA ASN A 281 -13.21 25.28 22.91
C ASN A 281 -13.87 26.19 21.85
N ASN A 282 -14.26 25.63 20.70
CA ASN A 282 -14.89 26.36 19.59
C ASN A 282 -16.43 26.24 19.57
N ASN A 283 -17.02 25.48 20.50
CA ASN A 283 -18.47 25.31 20.70
C ASN A 283 -18.92 25.98 22.01
#